data_AF-A0A7G5ZJT8-F1
#
_entry.id   AF-A0A7G5ZJT8-F1
#
_cell.length_a   1.000
_cell.length_b   1.000
_cell.length_c   1.000
_cell.angle_alpha   90.00
_cell.angle_beta   90.00
_cell.angle_gamma   90.00
#
_symmetry.space_group_name_H-M   'P 1'
#
loop_
_entity.id
_entity.type
_entity.pdbx_description
1 polymer ?
#
loop_
_entity_poly.entity_id
_entity_poly.type
_entity_poly.pdbx_seq_one_letter_code
_entity_poly.pdbx_strand_id
1 'polypeptide(L)'
;MLGKSGSQTTSVAAGSVGSVFRVQGKYIQFDVDAASFGVLNYTMTGAPNPVDITGGKATPVFESKMPDHRGLVLNGSVSVELSSSADMVLTRSGPGLTMKIQAKDCANGGLFQMEVQRTDETKTVFTHKLAESAFYYDNRNFRNREGDTVAYKDTTLKVTPRINFGNDYSRKFVGRDSPQFADRITAPSCTNQIVTRTGAISNVLHCGGVSQWSVASGGRMGQVMGEDATEVAPPATVCTHKCQARNRTRGESTVLGSPFPVAEADRLKPRYPQ
;
A
#
# COMPACT_ATOMS: atom_id res chain seq x y z
N MET A 1 9.22 -8.12 -25.07
CA MET A 1 10.32 -7.90 -24.11
C MET A 1 10.21 -6.47 -23.57
N LEU A 2 10.08 -6.25 -22.25
CA LEU A 2 10.01 -4.91 -21.65
C LEU A 2 11.37 -4.40 -21.18
N GLY A 3 12.49 -4.86 -21.75
CA GLY A 3 13.88 -4.54 -21.35
C GLY A 3 14.23 -3.05 -21.44
N LYS A 4 13.58 -2.23 -20.61
CA LYS A 4 13.62 -0.79 -20.53
C LYS A 4 14.30 -0.44 -19.21
N SER A 5 15.33 0.37 -19.29
CA SER A 5 16.13 0.83 -18.16
C SER A 5 16.65 2.24 -18.44
N GLY A 6 17.03 2.95 -17.39
CA GLY A 6 17.41 4.36 -17.50
C GLY A 6 16.20 5.26 -17.82
N SER A 7 16.43 6.58 -17.76
CA SER A 7 15.38 7.56 -17.98
C SER A 7 14.84 7.46 -19.41
N GLN A 8 13.55 7.18 -19.57
CA GLN A 8 12.90 7.09 -20.88
C GLN A 8 11.38 7.14 -20.77
N THR A 9 10.74 7.61 -21.84
CA THR A 9 9.30 7.46 -22.08
C THR A 9 9.12 6.64 -23.34
N THR A 10 8.42 5.52 -23.23
CA THR A 10 8.21 4.59 -24.35
C THR A 10 6.89 3.87 -24.22
N SER A 11 6.46 3.20 -25.30
CA SER A 11 5.28 2.37 -25.30
C SER A 11 5.64 0.99 -25.82
N VAL A 12 5.10 -0.04 -25.19
CA VAL A 12 5.23 -1.42 -25.67
C VAL A 12 3.89 -1.90 -26.18
N ALA A 13 3.86 -2.23 -27.46
CA ALA A 13 2.67 -2.70 -28.17
C ALA A 13 2.04 -3.91 -27.47
N ALA A 14 0.70 -3.97 -27.48
CA ALA A 14 -0.07 -4.96 -26.74
C ALA A 14 0.40 -6.41 -26.98
N GLY A 15 0.65 -6.80 -28.23
CA GLY A 15 1.10 -8.14 -28.60
C GLY A 15 2.53 -8.49 -28.15
N SER A 16 3.31 -7.51 -27.67
CA SER A 16 4.69 -7.69 -27.21
C SER A 16 4.83 -7.71 -25.69
N VAL A 17 3.71 -7.55 -24.97
CA VAL A 17 3.63 -7.59 -23.50
C VAL A 17 3.37 -9.03 -23.08
N GLY A 18 4.30 -9.61 -22.31
CA GLY A 18 4.11 -10.93 -21.72
C GLY A 18 2.95 -10.92 -20.70
N SER A 19 2.42 -12.11 -20.38
CA SER A 19 1.34 -12.24 -19.38
C SER A 19 1.72 -11.66 -18.02
N VAL A 20 2.99 -11.79 -17.64
CA VAL A 20 3.57 -11.19 -16.44
C VAL A 20 4.90 -10.54 -16.81
N PHE A 21 5.23 -9.39 -16.19
CA PHE A 21 6.52 -8.76 -16.36
C PHE A 21 7.07 -8.17 -15.06
N ARG A 22 8.39 -8.24 -14.89
CA ARG A 22 9.11 -7.75 -13.70
C ARG A 22 9.38 -6.25 -13.78
N VAL A 23 9.13 -5.55 -12.69
CA VAL A 23 9.71 -4.25 -12.37
C VAL A 23 10.82 -4.47 -11.34
N GLN A 24 12.04 -4.08 -11.70
CA GLN A 24 13.23 -4.31 -10.88
C GLN A 24 13.94 -2.99 -10.58
N GLY A 25 13.86 -2.55 -9.33
CA GLY A 25 14.72 -1.52 -8.77
C GLY A 25 15.88 -2.10 -7.96
N LYS A 26 16.66 -1.20 -7.35
CA LYS A 26 17.70 -1.53 -6.38
C LYS A 26 17.09 -1.91 -5.03
N TYR A 27 16.06 -1.19 -4.57
CA TYR A 27 15.47 -1.32 -3.23
C TYR A 27 14.13 -2.03 -3.23
N ILE A 28 13.37 -1.95 -4.33
CA ILE A 28 12.11 -2.67 -4.49
C ILE A 28 12.09 -3.48 -5.79
N GLN A 29 11.35 -4.57 -5.77
CA GLN A 29 10.99 -5.34 -6.96
C GLN A 29 9.57 -5.87 -6.84
N PHE A 30 8.92 -6.05 -7.98
CA PHE A 30 7.61 -6.70 -8.06
C PHE A 30 7.33 -7.15 -9.48
N ASP A 31 6.38 -8.05 -9.64
CA ASP A 31 5.84 -8.45 -10.94
C ASP A 31 4.51 -7.74 -11.20
N VAL A 32 4.20 -7.51 -12.46
CA VAL A 32 2.90 -6.97 -12.91
C VAL A 32 2.21 -8.03 -13.75
N ASP A 33 1.00 -8.41 -13.33
CA ASP A 33 0.08 -9.21 -14.15
C ASP A 33 -0.49 -8.32 -15.25
N ALA A 34 -0.23 -8.60 -16.52
CA ALA A 34 -0.58 -7.71 -17.61
C ALA A 34 -2.08 -7.64 -17.90
N ALA A 35 -2.85 -8.67 -17.52
CA ALA A 35 -4.28 -8.75 -17.79
C ALA A 35 -5.09 -7.84 -16.85
N SER A 36 -4.73 -7.85 -15.56
CA SER A 36 -5.35 -7.02 -14.53
C SER A 36 -4.56 -5.75 -14.21
N PHE A 37 -3.30 -5.67 -14.63
CA PHE A 37 -2.35 -4.68 -14.09
C PHE A 37 -2.24 -4.73 -12.56
N GLY A 38 -2.50 -5.92 -12.00
CA GLY A 38 -2.26 -6.25 -10.61
C GLY A 38 -0.77 -6.41 -10.33
N VAL A 39 -0.38 -6.26 -9.07
CA VAL A 39 1.00 -6.42 -8.63
C VAL A 39 1.15 -7.73 -7.86
N LEU A 40 2.22 -8.45 -8.14
CA LEU A 40 2.58 -9.72 -7.51
C LEU A 40 3.99 -9.61 -6.89
N ASN A 41 4.25 -10.39 -5.84
CA ASN A 41 5.58 -10.59 -5.26
C ASN A 41 6.31 -9.29 -4.86
N TYR A 42 5.59 -8.28 -4.38
CA TYR A 42 6.21 -7.01 -3.98
C TYR A 42 7.18 -7.24 -2.82
N THR A 43 8.45 -6.96 -3.07
CA THR A 43 9.56 -7.29 -2.19
C THR A 43 10.47 -6.08 -2.03
N MET A 44 10.82 -5.76 -0.78
CA MET A 44 11.95 -4.89 -0.49
C MET A 44 13.23 -5.74 -0.52
N THR A 45 14.21 -5.35 -1.31
CA THR A 45 15.38 -6.20 -1.62
C THR A 45 16.35 -6.35 -0.45
N GLY A 46 16.32 -5.43 0.51
CA GLY A 46 17.30 -5.34 1.59
C GLY A 46 18.67 -4.80 1.16
N ALA A 47 18.75 -4.18 -0.01
CA ALA A 47 19.98 -3.54 -0.46
C ALA A 47 20.45 -2.48 0.57
N PRO A 48 21.76 -2.42 0.89
CA PRO A 48 22.30 -1.50 1.89
C PRO A 48 21.90 -0.04 1.62
N ASN A 49 21.32 0.59 2.64
CA ASN A 49 20.93 1.99 2.63
C ASN A 49 20.85 2.51 4.07
N PRO A 50 21.27 3.77 4.37
CA PRO A 50 21.17 4.34 5.72
C PRO A 50 19.76 4.34 6.32
N VAL A 51 18.72 4.36 5.48
CA VAL A 51 17.31 4.33 5.91
C VAL A 51 16.65 2.97 5.67
N ASP A 52 17.41 1.89 5.47
CA ASP A 52 16.86 0.55 5.30
C ASP A 52 16.02 0.11 6.53
N ILE A 53 14.79 -0.29 6.25
CA ILE A 53 13.84 -0.78 7.26
C ILE A 53 13.80 -2.30 7.36
N THR A 54 14.49 -3.00 6.45
CA THR A 54 14.48 -4.47 6.38
C THR A 54 15.61 -5.12 7.19
N GLY A 55 16.66 -4.38 7.53
CA GLY A 55 17.83 -4.90 8.24
C GLY A 55 18.76 -5.71 7.35
N GLY A 56 18.89 -5.32 6.08
CA GLY A 56 19.73 -5.97 5.07
C GLY A 56 19.16 -7.26 4.51
N LYS A 57 17.86 -7.53 4.70
CA LYS A 57 17.20 -8.78 4.32
C LYS A 57 16.14 -8.56 3.26
N ALA A 58 16.15 -9.41 2.23
CA ALA A 58 15.04 -9.47 1.29
C ALA A 58 13.74 -9.75 2.06
N THR A 59 12.80 -8.82 1.97
CA THR A 59 11.58 -8.79 2.77
C THR A 59 10.37 -8.73 1.85
N PRO A 60 9.72 -9.88 1.57
CA PRO A 60 8.45 -9.92 0.88
C PRO A 60 7.39 -9.15 1.67
N VAL A 61 6.69 -8.23 1.01
CA VAL A 61 5.65 -7.37 1.61
C VAL A 61 4.27 -7.89 1.22
N PHE A 62 4.01 -7.93 -0.08
CA PHE A 62 2.75 -8.41 -0.63
C PHE A 62 3.00 -9.62 -1.53
N GLU A 63 2.23 -10.68 -1.32
CA GLU A 63 2.08 -11.74 -2.32
C GLU A 63 1.35 -11.17 -3.54
N SER A 64 0.28 -10.40 -3.32
CA SER A 64 -0.46 -9.77 -4.40
C SER A 64 -1.23 -8.50 -4.00
N LYS A 65 -1.49 -7.65 -5.00
CA LYS A 65 -2.44 -6.53 -4.99
C LYS A 65 -3.22 -6.58 -6.29
N MET A 66 -4.41 -7.16 -6.24
CA MET A 66 -5.19 -7.50 -7.43
C MET A 66 -6.46 -6.66 -7.53
N PRO A 67 -6.65 -5.90 -8.61
CA PRO A 67 -7.94 -5.27 -8.93
C PRO A 67 -8.88 -6.27 -9.61
N ASP A 68 -10.15 -6.26 -9.22
CA ASP A 68 -11.25 -6.91 -9.95
C ASP A 68 -11.92 -5.92 -10.92
N HIS A 69 -11.65 -6.11 -12.20
CA HIS A 69 -12.16 -5.26 -13.28
C HIS A 69 -13.61 -5.54 -13.66
N ARG A 70 -14.28 -6.51 -13.03
CA ARG A 70 -15.70 -6.80 -13.23
C ARG A 70 -16.04 -7.03 -14.72
N GLY A 71 -15.18 -7.76 -15.42
CA GLY A 71 -15.33 -8.11 -16.83
C GLY A 71 -14.72 -7.12 -17.83
N LEU A 72 -14.22 -5.95 -17.40
CA LEU A 72 -13.42 -5.08 -18.28
C LEU A 72 -12.01 -5.65 -18.47
N VAL A 73 -11.41 -5.35 -19.62
CA VAL A 73 -10.11 -5.90 -20.02
C VAL A 73 -9.11 -4.79 -20.34
N LEU A 74 -7.83 -5.08 -20.11
CA LEU A 74 -6.71 -4.22 -20.49
C LEU A 74 -5.97 -4.83 -21.69
N ASN A 75 -6.31 -4.39 -22.89
CA ASN A 75 -5.77 -4.94 -24.14
C ASN A 75 -4.91 -3.95 -24.95
N GLY A 76 -4.73 -2.73 -24.46
CA GLY A 76 -3.87 -1.72 -25.08
C GLY A 76 -2.38 -1.97 -24.83
N SER A 77 -1.57 -1.09 -25.43
CA SER A 77 -0.13 -1.01 -25.14
C SER A 77 0.13 -0.64 -23.68
N VAL A 78 1.32 -0.96 -23.19
CA VAL A 78 1.82 -0.46 -21.90
C VAL A 78 2.66 0.77 -22.16
N SER A 79 2.21 1.93 -21.67
CA SER A 79 3.06 3.12 -21.56
C SER A 79 4.01 2.94 -20.38
N VAL A 80 5.28 3.28 -20.59
CA VAL A 80 6.36 3.17 -19.63
C VAL A 80 7.07 4.52 -19.54
N GLU A 81 7.05 5.12 -18.36
CA GLU A 81 7.82 6.32 -18.03
C GLU A 81 8.78 5.97 -16.89
N LEU A 82 10.08 6.10 -17.16
CA LEU A 82 11.15 5.94 -16.19
C LEU A 82 11.86 7.29 -16.07
N SER A 83 12.01 7.80 -14.85
CA SER A 83 12.71 9.05 -14.60
C SER A 83 14.16 8.81 -14.15
N SER A 84 14.99 9.85 -14.25
CA SER A 84 16.33 9.86 -13.65
C SER A 84 16.31 9.84 -12.11
N SER A 85 15.18 10.20 -11.48
CA SER A 85 14.98 10.14 -10.03
C SER A 85 14.48 8.78 -9.52
N ALA A 86 14.54 7.75 -10.38
CA ALA A 86 14.08 6.39 -10.11
C ALA A 86 12.58 6.30 -9.76
N ASP A 87 11.80 7.22 -10.32
CA ASP A 87 10.34 7.13 -10.36
C ASP A 87 9.93 6.37 -11.63
N MET A 88 8.89 5.57 -11.51
CA MET A 88 8.29 4.83 -12.61
C MET A 88 6.79 5.11 -12.66
N VAL A 89 6.27 5.35 -13.86
CA VAL A 89 4.84 5.31 -14.17
C VAL A 89 4.60 4.30 -15.27
N LEU A 90 3.71 3.35 -15.00
CA LEU A 90 3.19 2.42 -15.99
C LEU A 90 1.71 2.68 -16.18
N THR A 91 1.25 2.72 -17.42
CA THR A 91 -0.18 2.87 -17.73
C THR A 91 -0.58 1.85 -18.78
N ARG A 92 -1.73 1.21 -18.57
CA ARG A 92 -2.37 0.33 -19.57
C ARG A 92 -3.86 0.61 -19.59
N SER A 93 -4.43 0.63 -20.80
CA SER A 93 -5.84 0.92 -21.03
C SER A 93 -6.50 -0.16 -21.88
N GLY A 94 -7.81 -0.22 -21.81
CA GLY A 94 -8.70 -0.95 -22.71
C GLY A 94 -10.06 -0.24 -22.77
N PRO A 95 -11.06 -0.82 -23.44
CA PRO A 95 -12.40 -0.23 -23.51
C PRO A 95 -12.97 0.02 -22.11
N GLY A 96 -13.19 1.30 -21.79
CA GLY A 96 -13.81 1.74 -20.53
C GLY A 96 -12.97 1.60 -19.27
N LEU A 97 -11.69 1.19 -19.36
CA LEU A 97 -10.81 0.95 -18.21
C LEU A 97 -9.40 1.46 -18.48
N THR A 98 -8.82 2.15 -17.49
CA THR A 98 -7.40 2.48 -17.44
C THR A 98 -6.85 2.16 -16.05
N MET A 99 -5.69 1.52 -16.03
CA MET A 99 -4.91 1.27 -14.83
C MET A 99 -3.58 2.00 -14.93
N LYS A 100 -3.14 2.57 -13.80
CA LYS A 100 -1.84 3.23 -13.67
C LYS A 100 -1.14 2.75 -12.41
N ILE A 101 0.13 2.36 -12.54
CA ILE A 101 1.03 2.03 -11.42
C ILE A 101 2.08 3.13 -11.35
N GLN A 102 2.26 3.72 -10.17
CA GLN A 102 3.35 4.63 -9.88
C GLN A 102 4.18 4.05 -8.76
N ALA A 103 5.48 3.95 -8.96
CA ALA A 103 6.41 3.45 -7.94
C ALA A 103 7.69 4.27 -7.92
N LYS A 104 8.31 4.39 -6.75
CA LYS A 104 9.64 4.95 -6.60
C LYS A 104 10.56 3.93 -5.96
N ASP A 105 11.74 3.75 -6.53
CA ASP A 105 12.75 2.86 -5.99
C ASP A 105 13.44 3.48 -4.76
N CYS A 106 12.95 3.16 -3.56
CA CYS A 106 13.46 3.69 -2.29
C CYS A 106 13.47 2.61 -1.21
N ALA A 107 14.46 2.66 -0.33
CA ALA A 107 14.58 1.75 0.81
C ALA A 107 13.57 2.03 1.94
N ASN A 108 12.94 3.20 1.94
CA ASN A 108 11.92 3.63 2.89
C ASN A 108 11.09 4.81 2.32
N GLY A 109 9.85 5.00 2.77
CA GLY A 109 9.00 6.17 2.46
C GLY A 109 8.70 6.41 0.97
N GLY A 110 9.02 5.45 0.10
CA GLY A 110 8.83 5.55 -1.34
C GLY A 110 7.36 5.56 -1.73
N LEU A 111 7.04 6.24 -2.85
CA LEU A 111 5.70 6.20 -3.43
C LEU A 111 5.46 4.81 -4.03
N PHE A 112 4.35 4.17 -3.67
CA PHE A 112 3.77 3.09 -4.47
C PHE A 112 2.25 3.28 -4.50
N GLN A 113 1.68 3.35 -5.70
CA GLN A 113 0.25 3.59 -5.91
C GLN A 113 -0.25 2.86 -7.16
N MET A 114 -1.44 2.30 -7.05
CA MET A 114 -2.25 1.79 -8.14
C MET A 114 -3.50 2.66 -8.26
N GLU A 115 -3.77 3.20 -9.45
CA GLU A 115 -4.93 4.03 -9.76
C GLU A 115 -5.78 3.32 -10.81
N VAL A 116 -7.09 3.36 -10.62
CA VAL A 116 -8.08 2.81 -11.56
C VAL A 116 -8.99 3.93 -12.06
N GLN A 117 -9.25 3.96 -13.36
CA GLN A 117 -10.23 4.83 -13.97
C GLN A 117 -11.17 3.99 -14.83
N ARG A 118 -12.47 4.14 -14.58
CA ARG A 118 -13.55 3.49 -15.31
C ARG A 118 -14.50 4.52 -15.90
N THR A 119 -15.00 4.26 -17.10
CA THR A 119 -16.01 5.10 -17.75
C THR A 119 -17.42 4.86 -17.20
N ASP A 120 -17.67 3.69 -16.60
CA ASP A 120 -18.95 3.34 -15.99
C ASP A 120 -19.08 3.77 -14.52
N GLU A 121 -18.06 4.45 -13.99
CA GLU A 121 -17.97 4.96 -12.61
C GLU A 121 -18.15 3.93 -11.48
N THR A 122 -18.27 2.63 -11.80
CA THR A 122 -18.42 1.58 -10.80
C THR A 122 -17.14 1.44 -9.97
N LYS A 123 -17.27 1.05 -8.69
CA LYS A 123 -16.11 0.84 -7.82
C LYS A 123 -15.39 -0.47 -8.20
N THR A 124 -14.07 -0.43 -8.24
CA THR A 124 -13.19 -1.60 -8.39
C THR A 124 -12.82 -2.15 -7.03
N VAL A 125 -12.92 -3.46 -6.84
CA VAL A 125 -12.44 -4.12 -5.62
C VAL A 125 -10.96 -4.42 -5.77
N PHE A 126 -10.13 -3.88 -4.88
CA PHE A 126 -8.73 -4.26 -4.74
C PHE A 126 -8.61 -5.25 -3.58
N THR A 127 -8.00 -6.40 -3.84
CA THR A 127 -7.62 -7.36 -2.81
C THR A 127 -6.11 -7.31 -2.61
N HIS A 128 -5.68 -6.96 -1.41
CA HIS A 128 -4.28 -6.99 -1.00
C HIS A 128 -4.04 -8.24 -0.16
N LYS A 129 -3.06 -9.05 -0.56
CA LYS A 129 -2.61 -10.22 0.18
C LYS A 129 -1.16 -10.01 0.60
N LEU A 130 -0.92 -9.98 1.91
CA LEU A 130 0.43 -9.91 2.45
C LEU A 130 1.19 -11.19 2.15
N ALA A 131 2.50 -11.07 1.98
CA ALA A 131 3.38 -12.24 1.91
C ALA A 131 3.30 -13.05 3.21
N GLU A 132 3.61 -14.35 3.16
CA GLU A 132 3.48 -15.25 4.31
C GLU A 132 4.30 -14.78 5.53
N SER A 133 5.44 -14.15 5.28
CA SER A 133 6.31 -13.59 6.30
C SER A 133 5.80 -12.29 6.95
N ALA A 134 4.70 -11.72 6.47
CA ALA A 134 4.12 -10.49 6.95
C ALA A 134 2.69 -10.69 7.46
N PHE A 135 2.27 -9.84 8.39
CA PHE A 135 0.95 -9.88 9.00
C PHE A 135 0.43 -8.48 9.33
N TYR A 136 -0.88 -8.31 9.27
CA TYR A 136 -1.59 -7.14 9.79
C TYR A 136 -1.76 -7.24 11.31
N TYR A 137 -1.70 -6.10 11.98
CA TYR A 137 -1.93 -5.96 13.42
C TYR A 137 -2.57 -4.62 13.75
N ASP A 138 -3.29 -4.58 14.87
CA ASP A 138 -3.75 -3.34 15.49
C ASP A 138 -2.58 -2.74 16.29
N ASN A 139 -2.16 -1.52 15.93
CA ASN A 139 -0.94 -0.94 16.48
C ASN A 139 -1.18 -0.47 17.92
N ARG A 140 -0.61 -1.23 18.87
CA ARG A 140 -0.69 -0.97 20.32
C ARG A 140 -0.24 0.44 20.71
N ASN A 141 0.73 1.04 20.01
CA ASN A 141 1.18 2.40 20.31
C ASN A 141 0.08 3.44 20.02
N PHE A 142 -0.71 3.22 18.96
CA PHE A 142 -1.88 4.06 18.66
C PHE A 142 -3.02 3.78 19.63
N ARG A 143 -3.27 2.50 19.97
CA ARG A 143 -4.31 2.13 20.95
C ARG A 143 -4.07 2.74 22.32
N ASN A 144 -2.83 2.71 22.81
CA ASN A 144 -2.47 3.27 24.12
C ASN A 144 -2.61 4.80 24.18
N ARG A 145 -2.74 5.46 23.03
CA ARG A 145 -2.90 6.91 22.90
C ARG A 145 -4.22 7.32 22.25
N GLU A 146 -5.13 6.37 22.06
CA GLU A 146 -6.42 6.61 21.39
C GLU A 146 -7.20 7.72 22.11
N GLY A 147 -7.56 8.77 21.36
CA GLY A 147 -8.25 9.96 21.85
C GLY A 147 -7.33 11.09 22.34
N ASP A 148 -6.02 10.88 22.44
CA ASP A 148 -5.05 11.95 22.72
C ASP A 148 -5.10 13.02 21.62
N THR A 149 -4.89 14.27 21.99
CA THR A 149 -4.68 15.37 21.05
C THR A 149 -3.17 15.57 20.88
N VAL A 150 -2.68 15.53 19.63
CA VAL A 150 -1.26 15.69 19.31
C VAL A 150 -1.06 16.77 18.25
N ALA A 151 0.12 17.38 18.24
CA ALA A 151 0.46 18.42 17.27
C ALA A 151 0.53 17.86 15.85
N TYR A 152 0.04 18.64 14.89
CA TYR A 152 0.15 18.41 13.45
C TYR A 152 0.22 19.76 12.73
N LYS A 153 1.42 20.15 12.28
CA LYS A 153 1.66 21.49 11.69
C LYS A 153 1.09 22.59 12.60
N ASP A 154 0.31 23.52 12.05
CA ASP A 154 -0.34 24.62 12.76
C ASP A 154 -1.68 24.22 13.43
N THR A 155 -1.96 22.92 13.55
CA THR A 155 -3.20 22.41 14.17
C THR A 155 -2.92 21.19 15.06
N THR A 156 -3.99 20.57 15.54
CA THR A 156 -3.92 19.34 16.34
C THR A 156 -4.79 18.24 15.73
N LEU A 157 -4.40 16.99 15.98
CA LEU A 157 -5.15 15.82 15.56
C LEU A 157 -5.46 14.93 16.74
N LYS A 158 -6.60 14.24 16.65
CA LYS A 158 -6.93 13.14 17.54
C LYS A 158 -6.27 11.86 17.06
N VAL A 159 -5.59 11.17 17.97
CA VAL A 159 -5.06 9.83 17.70
C VAL A 159 -6.23 8.85 17.58
N THR A 160 -6.29 8.15 16.45
CA THR A 160 -7.28 7.10 16.17
C THR A 160 -6.59 5.73 16.07
N PRO A 161 -7.33 4.62 16.17
CA PRO A 161 -6.78 3.30 15.93
C PRO A 161 -6.05 3.20 14.58
N ARG A 162 -4.98 2.41 14.54
CA ARG A 162 -4.16 2.22 13.34
C ARG A 162 -3.94 0.75 13.09
N ILE A 163 -4.29 0.30 11.89
CA ILE A 163 -3.86 -1.00 11.39
C ILE A 163 -2.57 -0.79 10.62
N ASN A 164 -1.55 -1.55 11.00
CA ASN A 164 -0.28 -1.64 10.30
C ASN A 164 -0.05 -3.08 9.85
N PHE A 165 0.95 -3.27 8.99
CA PHE A 165 1.54 -4.57 8.74
C PHE A 165 3.04 -4.56 9.06
N GLY A 166 3.59 -5.72 9.37
CA GLY A 166 4.97 -5.89 9.81
C GLY A 166 5.40 -7.35 9.71
N ASN A 167 6.54 -7.69 10.31
CA ASN A 167 7.09 -9.03 10.35
C ASN A 167 7.78 -9.29 11.71
N ASP A 168 8.29 -10.51 11.90
CA ASP A 168 8.92 -10.93 13.16
C ASP A 168 10.45 -10.79 13.20
N TYR A 169 11.08 -10.30 12.14
CA TYR A 169 12.54 -10.32 12.01
C TYR A 169 13.18 -8.96 11.69
N SER A 170 12.39 -7.93 11.40
CA SER A 170 12.86 -6.59 11.04
C SER A 170 12.11 -5.54 11.86
N ARG A 171 12.71 -5.08 12.96
CA ARG A 171 12.11 -4.09 13.89
C ARG A 171 11.62 -2.80 13.23
N LYS A 172 12.27 -2.37 12.16
CA LYS A 172 11.92 -1.14 11.43
C LYS A 172 10.90 -1.39 10.31
N PHE A 173 10.62 -2.65 9.97
CA PHE A 173 9.67 -3.01 8.93
C PHE A 173 8.24 -2.84 9.43
N VAL A 174 7.68 -1.68 9.14
CA VAL A 174 6.28 -1.35 9.36
C VAL A 174 5.73 -0.71 8.10
N GLY A 175 4.50 -1.06 7.76
CA GLY A 175 3.77 -0.40 6.70
C GLY A 175 2.28 -0.30 6.99
N ARG A 176 1.55 0.36 6.09
CA ARG A 176 0.09 0.40 6.08
C ARG A 176 -0.43 0.57 4.66
N ASP A 177 -1.64 0.09 4.42
CA ASP A 177 -2.36 0.44 3.20
C ASP A 177 -2.70 1.94 3.19
N SER A 178 -2.68 2.53 2.00
CA SER A 178 -2.87 3.96 1.79
C SER A 178 -3.95 4.22 0.75
N PRO A 179 -5.23 4.23 1.16
CA PRO A 179 -6.37 4.51 0.28
C PRO A 179 -6.49 6.00 -0.08
N GLN A 180 -7.00 6.28 -1.28
CA GLN A 180 -7.55 7.57 -1.71
C GLN A 180 -8.81 7.30 -2.52
N PHE A 181 -9.95 7.90 -2.14
CA PHE A 181 -11.27 7.55 -2.71
C PHE A 181 -11.54 6.04 -2.69
N ALA A 182 -11.17 5.40 -1.59
CA ALA A 182 -11.32 3.99 -1.39
C ALA A 182 -11.78 3.71 0.04
N ASP A 183 -12.80 2.87 0.15
CA ASP A 183 -13.35 2.43 1.43
C ASP A 183 -12.89 1.01 1.72
N ARG A 184 -12.45 0.74 2.95
CA ARG A 184 -12.12 -0.63 3.34
C ARG A 184 -13.41 -1.45 3.37
N ILE A 185 -13.40 -2.59 2.69
CA ILE A 185 -14.48 -3.58 2.78
C ILE A 185 -14.27 -4.33 4.09
N THR A 186 -15.31 -4.35 4.93
CA THR A 186 -15.27 -5.08 6.20
C THR A 186 -15.22 -6.59 5.93
N ALA A 187 -14.51 -7.32 6.79
CA ALA A 187 -14.45 -8.79 6.75
C ALA A 187 -15.10 -9.34 8.03
N PRO A 188 -16.44 -9.55 8.05
CA PRO A 188 -17.14 -10.03 9.25
C PRO A 188 -16.64 -11.38 9.76
N SER A 189 -16.19 -12.26 8.85
CA SER A 189 -15.55 -13.54 9.18
C SER A 189 -14.16 -13.39 9.83
N CYS A 190 -13.62 -12.17 9.89
CA CYS A 190 -12.36 -11.84 10.53
C CYS A 190 -12.55 -10.84 11.67
N THR A 191 -13.31 -11.24 12.69
CA THR A 191 -13.56 -10.43 13.87
C THR A 191 -12.44 -10.60 14.91
N ASN A 192 -11.84 -9.49 15.33
CA ASN A 192 -10.80 -9.43 16.35
C ASN A 192 -11.27 -8.61 17.55
N GLN A 193 -11.13 -9.16 18.76
CA GLN A 193 -11.45 -8.46 20.00
C GLN A 193 -10.20 -7.79 20.56
N ILE A 194 -10.06 -6.49 20.33
CA ILE A 194 -8.90 -5.70 20.74
C ILE A 194 -9.23 -4.90 22.00
N VAL A 195 -8.37 -5.01 23.02
CA VAL A 195 -8.50 -4.21 24.25
C VAL A 195 -8.09 -2.77 23.96
N THR A 196 -8.98 -1.81 24.24
CA THR A 196 -8.72 -0.37 24.10
C THR A 196 -7.95 0.17 25.30
N ARG A 197 -7.52 1.44 25.23
CA ARG A 197 -6.84 2.12 26.34
C ARG A 197 -7.62 2.10 27.66
N THR A 198 -8.96 2.09 27.60
CA THR A 198 -9.82 2.09 28.78
C THR A 198 -10.09 0.70 29.34
N GLY A 199 -9.51 -0.34 28.76
CA GLY A 199 -9.81 -1.74 29.08
C GLY A 199 -11.08 -2.28 28.43
N ALA A 200 -11.79 -1.46 27.63
CA ALA A 200 -12.96 -1.92 26.89
C ALA A 200 -12.56 -2.79 25.69
N ILE A 201 -13.51 -3.55 25.13
CA ILE A 201 -13.27 -4.36 23.92
C ILE A 201 -13.79 -3.63 22.67
N SER A 202 -12.93 -3.53 21.66
CA SER A 202 -13.26 -3.05 20.32
C SER A 202 -13.23 -4.20 19.33
N ASN A 203 -14.31 -4.37 18.55
CA ASN A 203 -14.36 -5.35 17.48
C ASN A 203 -13.73 -4.77 16.20
N VAL A 204 -12.62 -5.37 15.76
CA VAL A 204 -11.89 -5.00 14.54
C VAL A 204 -12.14 -6.07 13.49
N LEU A 205 -12.88 -5.70 12.43
CA LEU A 205 -13.24 -6.57 11.31
C LEU A 205 -12.16 -6.52 10.22
N HIS A 206 -11.11 -7.32 10.36
CA HIS A 206 -9.96 -7.33 9.46
C HIS A 206 -9.18 -8.65 9.56
N CYS A 207 -8.81 -9.24 8.43
CA CYS A 207 -8.04 -10.48 8.41
C CYS A 207 -6.53 -10.22 8.61
N GLY A 208 -5.79 -11.22 9.10
CA GLY A 208 -4.37 -11.12 9.40
C GLY A 208 -3.44 -11.01 8.19
N GLY A 209 -3.87 -11.48 7.03
CA GLY A 209 -3.07 -11.52 5.80
C GLY A 209 -3.74 -10.87 4.60
N VAL A 210 -4.99 -10.43 4.71
CA VAL A 210 -5.75 -9.87 3.59
C VAL A 210 -6.52 -8.62 3.99
N SER A 211 -6.53 -7.64 3.09
CA SER A 211 -7.44 -6.51 3.14
C SER A 211 -8.11 -6.31 1.78
N GLN A 212 -9.34 -5.82 1.80
CA GLN A 212 -10.11 -5.52 0.58
C GLN A 212 -10.59 -4.08 0.61
N TRP A 213 -10.60 -3.44 -0.57
CA TRP A 213 -10.88 -2.03 -0.71
C TRP A 213 -11.78 -1.78 -1.91
N SER A 214 -12.86 -1.03 -1.71
CA SER A 214 -13.77 -0.57 -2.75
C SER A 214 -13.31 0.79 -3.25
N VAL A 215 -12.67 0.83 -4.41
CA VAL A 215 -11.98 2.01 -4.96
C VAL A 215 -12.85 2.65 -6.04
N ALA A 216 -13.17 3.94 -5.88
CA ALA A 216 -13.90 4.68 -6.90
C ALA A 216 -13.05 4.91 -8.15
N SER A 217 -13.71 5.19 -9.28
CA SER A 217 -13.02 5.66 -10.49
C SER A 217 -12.22 6.94 -10.19
N GLY A 218 -10.95 6.97 -10.61
CA GLY A 218 -9.98 8.02 -10.26
C GLY A 218 -9.35 7.86 -8.87
N GLY A 219 -9.78 6.87 -8.09
CA GLY A 219 -9.25 6.52 -6.77
C GLY A 219 -7.95 5.71 -6.84
N ARG A 220 -7.28 5.59 -5.69
CA ARG A 220 -5.96 4.96 -5.58
C ARG A 220 -5.85 4.04 -4.39
N MET A 221 -5.12 2.96 -4.57
CA MET A 221 -4.60 2.13 -3.49
C MET A 221 -3.08 2.13 -3.54
N GLY A 222 -2.47 2.61 -2.46
CA GLY A 222 -1.03 2.55 -2.28
C GLY A 222 -0.63 1.85 -0.99
N GLN A 223 0.62 2.07 -0.62
CA GLN A 223 1.14 1.72 0.71
C GLN A 223 2.04 2.84 1.20
N VAL A 224 2.19 2.92 2.51
CA VAL A 224 3.16 3.78 3.19
C VAL A 224 4.02 2.87 4.07
N MET A 225 5.32 3.12 4.12
CA MET A 225 6.31 2.29 4.81
C MET A 225 7.12 3.11 5.81
N GLY A 226 7.71 2.43 6.80
CA GLY A 226 8.57 3.02 7.82
C GLY A 226 7.85 4.03 8.70
N GLU A 227 8.54 5.12 9.02
CA GLU A 227 8.07 6.16 9.95
C GLU A 227 6.70 6.72 9.54
N ASP A 228 6.53 7.04 8.25
CA ASP A 228 5.30 7.56 7.65
C ASP A 228 4.09 6.63 7.87
N ALA A 229 4.31 5.32 8.05
CA ALA A 229 3.25 4.36 8.33
C ALA A 229 2.69 4.51 9.76
N THR A 230 3.48 5.13 10.64
CA THR A 230 3.22 5.27 12.08
C THR A 230 3.06 6.72 12.52
N GLU A 231 2.89 7.62 11.56
CA GLU A 231 2.59 9.01 11.76
C GLU A 231 1.08 9.25 11.99
N VAL A 232 0.78 10.15 12.93
CA VAL A 232 -0.58 10.67 13.16
C VAL A 232 -0.88 11.75 12.12
N ALA A 233 -1.26 11.31 10.93
CA ALA A 233 -1.65 12.17 9.82
C ALA A 233 -3.17 12.16 9.60
N PRO A 234 -3.75 13.22 9.02
CA PRO A 234 -5.14 13.18 8.61
C PRO A 234 -5.35 12.08 7.55
N PRO A 235 -6.59 11.60 7.37
CA PRO A 235 -6.93 10.75 6.23
C PRO A 235 -6.48 11.41 4.92
N ALA A 236 -6.19 10.59 3.91
CA ALA A 236 -5.79 11.14 2.62
C ALA A 236 -6.90 12.08 2.10
N THR A 237 -6.51 13.31 1.75
CA THR A 237 -7.46 14.35 1.37
C THR A 237 -8.22 13.94 0.10
N VAL A 238 -9.54 14.08 0.13
CA VAL A 238 -10.42 13.99 -1.05
C VAL A 238 -9.99 15.09 -2.02
N CYS A 239 -9.19 14.76 -3.02
CA CYS A 239 -8.70 15.72 -3.98
C CYS A 239 -8.94 15.17 -5.39
N THR A 240 -9.85 15.82 -6.11
CA THR A 240 -10.41 15.34 -7.38
C THR A 240 -9.63 15.81 -8.61
N HIS A 241 -8.72 16.79 -8.51
CA HIS A 241 -7.86 17.20 -9.63
C HIS A 241 -6.53 17.83 -9.16
N LYS A 242 -5.42 17.48 -9.84
CA LYS A 242 -4.05 18.03 -9.65
C LYS A 242 -3.49 17.96 -8.23
N CYS A 243 -3.64 16.80 -7.59
CA CYS A 243 -3.11 16.55 -6.26
C CYS A 243 -1.65 16.14 -6.37
N GLN A 244 -0.73 17.11 -6.29
CA GLN A 244 0.60 16.76 -5.81
C GLN A 244 0.47 16.32 -4.35
N ALA A 245 1.19 15.28 -3.94
CA ALA A 245 1.31 14.85 -2.55
C ALA A 245 1.98 15.97 -1.72
N ARG A 246 1.22 17.00 -1.36
CA ARG A 246 1.65 18.11 -0.48
C ARG A 246 1.61 17.74 1.00
N ASN A 247 1.20 16.51 1.32
CA ASN A 247 1.22 15.95 2.67
C ASN A 247 2.58 15.33 3.02
N ARG A 248 3.69 15.93 2.57
CA ARG A 248 4.96 15.70 3.24
C ARG A 248 4.89 16.47 4.55
N THR A 249 4.90 15.75 5.65
CA THR A 249 4.82 16.31 6.99
C THR A 249 6.12 16.96 7.46
N ARG A 250 7.24 16.77 6.74
CA ARG A 250 8.56 17.39 7.04
C ARG A 250 8.99 17.25 8.51
N GLY A 251 8.52 16.22 9.22
CA GLY A 251 8.79 16.02 10.66
C GLY A 251 7.89 16.83 11.62
N GLU A 252 6.84 17.50 11.12
CA GLU A 252 5.90 18.32 11.91
C GLU A 252 4.67 17.54 12.40
N SER A 253 4.72 16.21 12.34
CA SER A 253 3.67 15.34 12.85
C SER A 253 4.18 14.44 13.95
N THR A 254 3.28 14.06 14.85
CA THR A 254 3.60 13.11 15.91
C THR A 254 3.72 11.69 15.34
N VAL A 255 4.88 11.08 15.53
CA VAL A 255 5.16 9.68 15.19
C VAL A 255 4.99 8.82 16.43
N LEU A 256 4.14 7.79 16.36
CA LEU A 256 3.92 6.87 17.47
C LEU A 256 4.72 5.57 17.35
N GLY A 257 5.34 5.33 16.20
CA GLY A 257 6.08 4.11 15.93
C GLY A 257 5.21 2.85 15.91
N SER A 258 5.86 1.70 16.04
CA SER A 258 5.21 0.40 16.09
C SER A 258 5.87 -0.49 17.14
N PRO A 259 5.11 -1.36 17.84
CA PRO A 259 5.67 -2.36 18.74
C PRO A 259 6.51 -3.39 17.98
N PHE A 260 7.64 -3.79 18.57
CA PHE A 260 8.42 -4.94 18.11
C PHE A 260 9.04 -5.67 19.32
N PRO A 261 8.78 -6.98 19.49
CA PRO A 261 7.87 -7.81 18.70
C PRO A 261 6.41 -7.34 18.83
N VAL A 262 5.58 -7.66 17.82
CA VAL A 262 4.12 -7.44 17.90
C VAL A 262 3.51 -8.55 18.74
N ALA A 263 2.81 -8.17 19.83
CA ALA A 263 2.14 -9.10 20.72
C ALA A 263 1.04 -9.89 19.98
N GLU A 264 0.88 -11.17 20.34
CA GLU A 264 -0.08 -12.06 19.68
C GLU A 264 -1.53 -11.57 19.78
N ALA A 265 -1.88 -10.91 20.89
CA ALA A 265 -3.19 -10.32 21.12
C ALA A 265 -3.50 -9.11 20.21
N ASP A 266 -2.48 -8.52 19.60
CA ASP A 266 -2.60 -7.39 18.67
C ASP A 266 -2.57 -7.82 17.21
N ARG A 267 -2.17 -9.08 16.93
CA ARG A 267 -2.18 -9.62 15.57
C ARG A 267 -3.60 -9.91 15.12
N LEU A 268 -3.92 -9.49 13.90
CA LEU A 268 -5.23 -9.71 13.32
C LEU A 268 -5.34 -11.16 12.82
N LYS A 269 -6.51 -11.75 13.02
CA LYS A 269 -6.84 -13.15 12.75
C LYS A 269 -8.29 -13.27 12.26
N PRO A 270 -8.65 -14.39 11.61
CA PRO A 270 -7.74 -15.36 10.97
C PRO A 270 -6.95 -14.69 9.84
N ARG A 271 -5.90 -15.36 9.33
CA ARG A 271 -5.06 -14.82 8.24
C ARG A 271 -5.89 -14.53 6.98
N TYR A 272 -6.82 -15.43 6.66
CA TYR A 272 -7.72 -15.35 5.51
C TYR A 272 -9.16 -15.50 5.98
N PRO A 273 -10.15 -14.90 5.28
CA PRO A 273 -11.55 -15.20 5.55
C PRO A 273 -11.80 -16.70 5.35
N GLN A 274 -12.54 -17.30 6.29
CA GLN A 274 -13.03 -18.69 6.16
C GLN A 274 -14.15 -18.78 5.13
#